data_AF-A0A9X5XG76-F1
#
_entry.id   AF-A0A9X5XG76-F1
#
_cell.length_a   1.000
_cell.length_b   1.000
_cell.length_c   1.000
_cell.angle_alpha   90.00
_cell.angle_beta   90.00
_cell.angle_gamma   90.00
#
_symmetry.space_group_name_H-M   'P 1'
#
loop_
_entity.id
_entity.type
_entity.pdbx_description
1 polymer ?
#
loop_
_entity_poly.entity_id
_entity_poly.type
_entity_poly.pdbx_seq_one_letter_code
_entity_poly.pdbx_strand_id
1 'polypeptide(L)'
;MGTLTTQAMEGLKARVKSAYGYSDATAYAHIGLSSMNGKTDDSGELVRVADFKTMLAYAQQHHIGRLTYWSVNRDRACGSGSDGDSCSGVSQQPYDYLKVFAQYTG
;
A
#
# COMPACT_ATOMS: atom_id res chain seq x y z
N MET A 1 2.28 -7.82 5.97
CA MET A 1 1.06 -7.01 5.75
C MET A 1 0.46 -7.10 4.35
N GLY A 2 1.25 -7.34 3.31
CA GLY A 2 0.80 -7.35 1.91
C GLY A 2 -0.42 -8.25 1.66
N THR A 3 -0.38 -9.51 2.13
CA THR A 3 -1.52 -10.45 2.01
C THR A 3 -2.78 -9.96 2.71
N LEU A 4 -2.69 -9.38 3.91
CA LEU A 4 -3.87 -8.86 4.61
C LEU A 4 -4.43 -7.65 3.86
N THR A 5 -3.57 -6.81 3.29
CA THR A 5 -3.99 -5.68 2.46
C THR A 5 -4.72 -6.14 1.20
N THR A 6 -4.24 -7.17 0.49
CA THR A 6 -4.95 -7.68 -0.70
C THR A 6 -6.28 -8.34 -0.33
N GLN A 7 -6.37 -9.03 0.81
CA GLN A 7 -7.63 -9.54 1.34
C GLN A 7 -8.63 -8.41 1.65
N ALA A 8 -8.17 -7.32 2.27
CA ALA A 8 -9.00 -6.15 2.53
C ALA A 8 -9.50 -5.50 1.22
N MET A 9 -8.64 -5.44 0.19
CA MET A 9 -9.02 -4.93 -1.13
C MET A 9 -10.08 -5.80 -1.82
N GLU A 10 -10.01 -7.12 -1.72
CA GLU A 10 -11.07 -8.00 -2.23
C GLU A 10 -12.42 -7.77 -1.52
N GLY A 11 -12.39 -7.60 -0.20
CA GLY A 11 -13.58 -7.26 0.57
C GLY A 11 -14.18 -5.91 0.14
N LEU A 12 -13.34 -4.89 -0.04
CA LEU A 12 -13.75 -3.57 -0.53
C LEU A 12 -14.35 -3.67 -1.94
N LYS A 13 -13.67 -4.36 -2.87
CA LYS A 13 -14.17 -4.60 -4.24
C LYS A 13 -15.54 -5.26 -4.22
N ALA A 14 -15.73 -6.31 -3.43
CA ALA A 14 -17.00 -7.01 -3.33
C ALA A 14 -18.12 -6.08 -2.83
N ARG A 15 -17.81 -5.21 -1.84
CA ARG A 15 -18.77 -4.25 -1.32
C ARG A 15 -19.16 -3.20 -2.36
N VAL A 16 -18.18 -2.62 -3.07
CA VAL A 16 -18.42 -1.63 -4.14
C VAL A 16 -19.20 -2.25 -5.28
N LYS A 17 -18.80 -3.46 -5.72
CA LYS A 17 -19.52 -4.22 -6.74
C LYS A 17 -21.01 -4.37 -6.40
N SER A 18 -21.31 -4.86 -5.21
CA SER A 18 -22.68 -5.09 -4.75
C SER A 18 -23.48 -3.80 -4.62
N ALA A 19 -22.87 -2.72 -4.12
CA ALA A 19 -23.56 -1.45 -3.90
C ALA A 19 -23.99 -0.76 -5.20
N TYR A 20 -23.18 -0.89 -6.26
CA TYR A 20 -23.39 -0.15 -7.51
C TYR A 20 -23.77 -1.04 -8.71
N GLY A 21 -23.93 -2.35 -8.52
CA GLY A 21 -24.26 -3.29 -9.61
C GLY A 21 -23.16 -3.39 -10.67
N TYR A 22 -21.90 -3.20 -10.27
CA TYR A 22 -20.76 -3.17 -11.18
C TYR A 22 -20.30 -4.57 -11.61
N SER A 23 -19.55 -4.61 -12.72
CA SER A 23 -18.68 -5.74 -13.02
C SER A 23 -17.48 -5.75 -12.05
N ASP A 24 -16.74 -6.86 -11.97
CA ASP A 24 -15.51 -6.91 -11.18
C ASP A 24 -14.48 -5.87 -11.64
N ALA A 25 -14.24 -5.78 -12.96
CA ALA A 25 -13.30 -4.83 -13.54
C ALA A 25 -13.67 -3.38 -13.23
N THR A 26 -14.96 -3.03 -13.35
CA THR A 26 -15.45 -1.70 -12.98
C THR A 26 -15.27 -1.44 -11.50
N ALA A 27 -15.59 -2.40 -10.62
CA ALA A 27 -15.40 -2.24 -9.19
C ALA A 27 -13.91 -2.05 -8.81
N TYR A 28 -12.97 -2.76 -9.45
CA TYR A 28 -11.54 -2.53 -9.25
C TYR A 28 -11.11 -1.12 -9.67
N ALA A 29 -11.54 -0.65 -10.84
CA ALA A 29 -11.24 0.70 -11.32
C ALA A 29 -11.78 1.81 -10.39
N HIS A 30 -12.78 1.51 -9.56
CA HIS A 30 -13.38 2.44 -8.60
C HIS A 30 -12.79 2.38 -7.18
N ILE A 31 -11.86 1.47 -6.89
CA ILE A 31 -11.21 1.38 -5.58
C ILE A 31 -9.74 1.76 -5.67
N GLY A 32 -9.13 2.02 -4.51
CA GLY A 32 -7.72 2.33 -4.41
C GLY A 32 -7.15 1.91 -3.07
N LEU A 33 -5.83 1.82 -3.02
CA LEU A 33 -5.07 1.37 -1.87
C LEU A 33 -4.20 2.51 -1.34
N SER A 34 -4.25 2.69 -0.02
CA SER A 34 -3.31 3.55 0.72
C SER A 34 -2.72 2.76 1.87
N SER A 35 -1.41 2.51 1.85
CA SER A 35 -0.70 1.84 2.95
C SER A 35 0.09 2.83 3.80
N MET A 36 0.59 2.41 4.96
CA MET A 36 1.57 3.14 5.76
C MET A 36 2.90 2.42 5.66
N ASN A 37 3.98 3.09 5.25
CA ASN A 37 5.27 2.42 5.06
C ASN A 37 6.00 2.17 6.39
N GLY A 38 6.65 1.02 6.53
CA GLY A 38 7.39 0.67 7.75
C GLY A 38 6.51 0.39 8.95
N LYS A 39 6.96 0.82 10.13
CA LYS A 39 6.21 0.74 11.39
C LYS A 39 4.98 1.64 11.34
N THR A 40 3.86 1.11 11.81
CA THR A 40 2.59 1.83 11.88
C THR A 40 2.26 2.24 13.31
N ASP A 41 1.11 2.87 13.50
CA ASP A 41 0.62 3.26 14.83
C ASP A 41 0.19 2.03 15.65
N ASP A 42 -0.02 0.88 15.01
CA ASP A 42 -0.35 -0.37 15.66
C ASP A 42 0.93 -1.07 16.17
N SER A 43 0.97 -1.28 17.49
CA SER A 43 2.15 -1.83 18.17
C SER A 43 2.57 -3.18 17.59
N GLY A 44 3.77 -3.22 17.00
CA GLY A 44 4.37 -4.42 16.43
C GLY A 44 4.01 -4.69 14.97
N GLU A 45 3.15 -3.87 14.35
CA GLU A 45 2.87 -3.96 12.92
C GLU A 45 4.02 -3.31 12.12
N LEU A 46 4.51 -4.06 11.13
CA LEU A 46 5.56 -3.63 10.21
C LEU A 46 5.16 -3.94 8.77
N VAL A 47 4.99 -2.89 7.97
CA VAL A 47 4.79 -2.96 6.52
C VAL A 47 6.14 -2.77 5.83
N ARG A 48 6.72 -3.84 5.30
CA ARG A 48 8.04 -3.84 4.67
C ARG A 48 7.95 -3.55 3.17
N VAL A 49 9.09 -3.23 2.54
CA VAL A 49 9.18 -3.05 1.07
C VAL A 49 8.66 -4.28 0.31
N ALA A 50 8.85 -5.49 0.84
CA ALA A 50 8.29 -6.72 0.24
C ALA A 50 6.75 -6.71 0.22
N ASP A 51 6.10 -6.16 1.24
CA ASP A 51 4.64 -6.03 1.28
C ASP A 51 4.15 -5.07 0.19
N PHE A 52 4.89 -3.98 -0.07
CA PHE A 52 4.58 -3.06 -1.18
C PHE A 52 4.72 -3.75 -2.54
N LYS A 53 5.66 -4.70 -2.72
CA LYS A 53 5.73 -5.49 -3.97
C LYS A 53 4.49 -6.35 -4.16
N THR A 54 3.97 -6.95 -3.08
CA THR A 54 2.70 -7.68 -3.12
C THR A 54 1.53 -6.76 -3.47
N MET A 55 1.45 -5.57 -2.88
CA MET A 55 0.40 -4.59 -3.19
C MET A 55 0.49 -4.07 -4.63
N LEU A 56 1.70 -3.83 -5.15
CA LEU A 56 1.93 -3.45 -6.54
C LEU A 56 1.43 -4.55 -7.50
N ALA A 57 1.79 -5.81 -7.26
CA ALA A 57 1.36 -6.92 -8.10
C ALA A 57 -0.17 -7.04 -8.15
N TYR A 58 -0.83 -6.86 -7.00
CA TYR A 58 -2.29 -6.79 -6.93
C TYR A 58 -2.85 -5.62 -7.75
N ALA A 59 -2.31 -4.42 -7.58
CA ALA A 59 -2.74 -3.23 -8.31
C ALA A 59 -2.59 -3.41 -9.83
N GLN A 60 -1.47 -3.97 -10.28
CA GLN A 60 -1.21 -4.27 -11.70
C GLN A 60 -2.14 -5.35 -12.26
N GLN A 61 -2.42 -6.40 -11.49
CA GLN A 61 -3.31 -7.49 -11.91
C GLN A 61 -4.76 -7.01 -12.09
N HIS A 62 -5.20 -6.07 -11.26
CA HIS A 62 -6.61 -5.68 -11.17
C HIS A 62 -6.92 -4.30 -11.74
N HIS A 63 -5.91 -3.52 -12.12
CA HIS A 63 -6.04 -2.16 -12.65
C HIS A 63 -6.87 -1.24 -11.72
N ILE A 64 -6.46 -1.17 -10.44
CA ILE A 64 -7.16 -0.35 -9.45
C ILE A 64 -6.99 1.15 -9.70
N GLY A 65 -8.01 1.95 -9.40
CA GLY A 65 -7.98 3.38 -9.73
C GLY A 65 -6.89 4.21 -9.04
N ARG A 66 -6.32 3.74 -7.91
CA ARG A 66 -5.27 4.48 -7.19
C ARG A 66 -4.39 3.59 -6.31
N LEU A 67 -3.08 3.84 -6.34
CA LEU A 67 -2.09 3.23 -5.45
C LEU A 67 -1.24 4.31 -4.78
N THR A 68 -1.30 4.42 -3.46
CA THR A 68 -0.67 5.49 -2.67
C THR A 68 -0.17 5.00 -1.32
N TYR A 69 0.59 5.82 -0.60
CA TYR A 69 1.00 5.50 0.76
C TYR A 69 1.28 6.74 1.61
N TRP A 70 1.17 6.58 2.94
CA TRP A 70 1.66 7.52 3.94
C TRP A 70 3.05 7.07 4.42
N SER A 71 4.12 7.82 4.19
CA SER A 71 4.23 9.01 3.35
C SER A 71 5.66 9.15 2.81
N VAL A 72 5.87 10.04 1.83
CA VAL A 72 7.16 10.19 1.15
C VAL A 72 8.28 10.65 2.10
N ASN A 73 7.98 11.54 3.05
CA ASN A 73 8.95 11.99 4.05
C ASN A 73 9.45 10.83 4.93
N ARG A 74 8.60 9.83 5.19
CA ARG A 74 8.93 8.63 5.98
C ARG A 74 9.75 7.59 5.21
N ASP A 75 9.87 7.70 3.89
CA ASP A 75 10.48 6.70 3.01
C ASP A 75 12.02 6.69 3.06
N ARG A 76 12.55 6.40 4.25
CA ARG A 76 13.98 6.31 4.58
C ARG A 76 14.15 5.56 5.90
N ALA A 77 15.29 4.90 6.06
CA ALA A 77 15.67 4.30 7.33
C ALA A 77 15.78 5.37 8.43
N CYS A 78 15.46 5.01 9.67
CA CYS A 78 15.69 5.87 10.81
C CYS A 78 17.18 5.93 11.14
N GLY A 79 17.69 7.14 11.43
CA GLY A 79 19.02 7.35 12.00
C GLY A 79 18.99 7.09 13.52
N SER A 80 19.55 8.01 14.31
CA SER A 80 19.43 8.00 15.78
C SER A 80 18.08 8.51 16.31
N GLY A 81 17.17 8.93 15.42
CA GLY A 81 15.85 9.46 15.76
C GLY A 81 14.80 8.37 15.97
N SER A 82 13.70 8.72 16.64
CA SER A 82 12.56 7.83 16.87
C SER A 82 11.74 7.59 15.60
N ASP A 83 11.14 6.41 15.51
CA ASP A 83 10.13 6.08 14.50
C ASP A 83 8.95 7.06 14.65
N GLY A 84 8.68 7.86 13.61
CA GLY A 84 7.66 8.91 13.59
C GLY A 84 7.43 9.43 12.17
N ASP A 85 6.91 10.66 12.02
CA ASP A 85 6.65 11.29 10.72
C ASP A 85 7.91 11.51 9.85
N SER A 86 9.12 11.24 10.34
CA SER A 86 10.37 11.48 9.62
C SER A 86 11.02 10.25 8.98
N CYS A 87 10.66 9.03 9.40
CA CYS A 87 11.27 7.79 8.90
C CYS A 87 10.36 6.58 9.13
N SER A 88 10.68 5.47 8.48
CA SER A 88 9.79 4.30 8.45
C SER A 88 9.99 3.33 9.62
N GLY A 89 11.08 3.43 10.37
CA GLY A 89 11.43 2.46 11.43
C GLY A 89 11.83 1.07 10.90
N VAL A 90 12.12 0.94 9.60
CA VAL A 90 12.64 -0.31 9.02
C VAL A 90 13.94 -0.09 8.24
N SER A 91 14.72 -1.16 8.09
CA SER A 91 15.89 -1.14 7.21
C SER A 91 15.45 -1.03 5.74
N GLN A 92 15.92 0.01 5.07
CA GLN A 92 15.65 0.32 3.66
C GLN A 92 16.69 1.32 3.13
N GLN A 93 16.78 1.47 1.81
CA GLN A 93 17.38 2.66 1.21
C GLN A 93 16.34 3.79 1.08
N PRO A 94 16.77 5.06 0.94
CA PRO A 94 15.86 6.15 0.64
C PRO A 94 15.00 5.85 -0.60
N TYR A 95 13.70 6.09 -0.44
CA TYR A 95 12.69 5.99 -1.49
C TYR A 95 12.42 4.57 -2.02
N ASP A 96 12.78 3.52 -1.29
CA ASP A 96 12.52 2.15 -1.74
C ASP A 96 11.04 1.83 -1.86
N TYR A 97 10.18 2.41 -1.01
CA TYR A 97 8.73 2.23 -1.13
C TYR A 97 8.19 2.97 -2.37
N LEU A 98 8.63 4.22 -2.59
CA LEU A 98 8.29 5.02 -3.77
C LEU A 98 8.68 4.31 -5.06
N LYS A 99 9.91 3.79 -5.15
CA LYS A 99 10.41 3.08 -6.34
C LYS A 99 9.55 1.85 -6.69
N VAL A 100 8.94 1.20 -5.70
CA VAL A 100 7.99 0.11 -5.96
C VAL A 100 6.69 0.68 -6.53
N PHE A 101 6.02 1.59 -5.83
CA PHE A 101 4.70 2.08 -6.28
C PHE A 101 4.75 2.94 -7.56
N ALA A 102 5.86 3.61 -7.85
CA ALA A 102 6.06 4.36 -9.09
C ALA A 102 6.07 3.47 -10.36
N GLN A 103 6.16 2.14 -10.21
CA GLN A 103 6.01 1.19 -11.33
C GLN A 103 4.54 0.95 -11.72
N TYR A 104 3.58 1.46 -10.95
CA TYR A 104 2.18 1.33 -11.28
C TYR A 104 1.77 2.40 -12.29
N THR A 105 1.25 1.98 -13.45
CA THR A 105 0.94 2.87 -14.59
C THR A 105 -0.54 2.87 -14.98
N GLY A 106 -1.41 2.26 -14.17
CA GLY A 106 -2.81 1.99 -14.53
C GLY A 106 -2.97 0.57 -15.00
#